data_AF-A0A402CSJ3-F1
#
_entry.id   AF-A0A402CSJ3-F1
#
_cell.length_a   1.000
_cell.length_b   1.000
_cell.length_c   1.000
_cell.angle_alpha   90.00
_cell.angle_beta   90.00
_cell.angle_gamma   90.00
#
_symmetry.space_group_name_H-M   'P 1'
#
loop_
_entity.id
_entity.type
_entity.pdbx_description
1 polymer ?
#
loop_
_entity_poly.entity_id
_entity_poly.type
_entity_poly.pdbx_seq_one_letter_code
_entity_poly.pdbx_strand_id
1 'polypeptide(L)'
;MLIPDNTTSSPLDSVRRETRERHGVGISFLKEQVGDGVIYENETARAVFSEAGGYFELCDLPEEFSGALGAEVTHSLIDTAATRRHLAALEQVIAALLSGTLSFPLFSLYLIYEGGDLRTRENLFVFEARAGAPPMLFGSWSQEELPRFAKIRLLAPPAASLAGLPMVNGVQFLLAPRHTDDGRFLLGQLPRTSDAADLGLHAAPGMAN
;
A
#
# COMPACT_ATOMS: atom_id res chain seq x y z
N MET A 1 7.21 3.55 -49.64
CA MET A 1 7.42 2.45 -48.70
C MET A 1 7.10 3.00 -47.32
N LEU A 2 5.86 2.78 -46.87
CA LEU A 2 5.38 3.28 -45.57
C LEU A 2 5.86 2.31 -44.50
N ILE A 3 6.61 2.82 -43.53
CA ILE A 3 6.99 2.09 -42.31
C ILE A 3 5.71 1.99 -41.48
N PRO A 4 5.22 0.79 -41.12
CA PRO A 4 4.09 0.70 -40.21
C PRO A 4 4.53 1.14 -38.82
N ASP A 5 3.85 2.15 -38.28
CA ASP A 5 3.92 2.56 -36.87
C ASP A 5 3.45 1.39 -36.02
N ASN A 6 4.39 0.63 -35.46
CA ASN A 6 4.12 -0.42 -34.50
C ASN A 6 4.10 0.19 -33.10
N THR A 7 3.16 1.11 -32.84
CA THR A 7 2.82 1.56 -31.48
C THR A 7 1.89 0.51 -30.87
N THR A 8 2.43 -0.67 -30.59
CA THR A 8 1.79 -1.60 -29.64
C THR A 8 1.77 -0.91 -28.28
N SER A 9 0.61 -0.37 -27.89
CA SER A 9 0.35 0.07 -26.52
C SER A 9 0.79 -1.04 -25.57
N SER A 10 1.65 -0.72 -24.59
CA SER A 10 2.13 -1.71 -23.64
C SER A 10 0.92 -2.39 -22.96
N PRO A 11 0.98 -3.69 -22.62
CA PRO A 11 -0.04 -4.32 -21.77
C PRO A 11 -0.34 -3.51 -20.49
N LEU A 12 0.64 -2.74 -20.01
CA LEU A 12 0.47 -1.78 -18.92
C LEU A 12 -0.45 -0.62 -19.29
N ASP A 13 -0.37 -0.07 -20.51
CA ASP A 13 -1.22 1.04 -20.94
C ASP A 13 -2.68 0.62 -21.10
N SER A 14 -2.94 -0.64 -21.50
CA SER A 14 -4.30 -1.17 -21.53
C SER A 14 -4.88 -1.37 -20.13
N VAL A 15 -4.08 -1.84 -19.17
CA VAL A 15 -4.51 -2.00 -17.76
C VAL A 15 -4.70 -0.66 -17.09
N ARG A 16 -3.85 0.35 -17.39
CA ARG A 16 -4.01 1.73 -16.91
C ARG A 16 -5.30 2.34 -17.43
N ARG A 17 -5.57 2.20 -18.73
CA ARG A 17 -6.81 2.72 -19.34
C ARG A 17 -8.03 2.06 -18.71
N GLU A 18 -8.02 0.74 -18.55
CA GLU A 18 -9.12 -0.01 -17.93
C GLU A 18 -9.31 0.37 -16.46
N THR A 19 -8.23 0.51 -15.69
CA THR A 19 -8.28 0.91 -14.27
C THR A 19 -8.74 2.36 -14.12
N ARG A 20 -8.27 3.27 -14.98
CA ARG A 20 -8.70 4.67 -15.02
C ARG A 20 -10.17 4.80 -15.43
N GLU A 21 -10.64 4.00 -16.38
CA GLU A 21 -12.04 3.94 -16.80
C GLU A 21 -12.95 3.38 -15.70
N ARG A 22 -12.51 2.35 -14.97
CA ARG A 22 -13.30 1.71 -13.92
C ARG A 22 -13.29 2.46 -12.59
N HIS A 23 -12.16 3.09 -12.25
CA HIS A 23 -11.93 3.58 -10.89
C HIS A 23 -11.47 5.03 -10.81
N GLY A 24 -11.09 5.66 -11.92
CA GLY A 24 -10.62 7.04 -11.95
C GLY A 24 -11.64 8.04 -11.41
N VAL A 25 -12.94 7.80 -11.66
CA VAL A 25 -14.02 8.64 -11.11
C VAL A 25 -14.08 8.55 -9.59
N GLY A 26 -13.93 7.34 -9.02
CA GLY A 26 -13.94 7.13 -7.57
C GLY A 26 -12.72 7.75 -6.88
N ILE A 27 -11.54 7.62 -7.48
CA ILE A 27 -10.31 8.24 -6.98
C ILE A 27 -10.43 9.77 -7.01
N SER A 28 -10.84 10.34 -8.14
CA SER A 28 -11.02 11.80 -8.27
C SER A 28 -12.05 12.34 -7.28
N PHE A 29 -13.19 11.65 -7.14
CA PHE A 29 -14.20 12.00 -6.15
C PHE A 29 -13.61 11.99 -4.74
N LEU A 30 -12.90 10.93 -4.33
CA LEU A 30 -12.34 10.84 -2.99
C LEU A 30 -11.30 11.95 -2.75
N LYS A 31 -10.42 12.23 -3.71
CA LYS A 31 -9.43 13.32 -3.60
C LYS A 31 -10.11 14.68 -3.45
N GLU A 32 -11.19 14.93 -4.20
CA GLU A 32 -11.98 16.15 -4.08
C GLU A 32 -12.65 16.27 -2.71
N GLN A 33 -13.17 15.17 -2.16
CA GLN A 33 -13.78 15.15 -0.82
C GLN A 33 -12.74 15.33 0.30
N VAL A 34 -11.54 14.76 0.16
CA VAL A 34 -10.44 15.00 1.11
C VAL A 34 -10.02 16.47 1.04
N GLY A 35 -9.95 17.04 -0.16
CA GLY A 35 -9.60 18.44 -0.38
C GLY A 35 -8.15 18.76 0.00
N ASP A 36 -7.91 20.04 0.33
CA ASP A 36 -6.59 20.51 0.73
C ASP A 36 -6.21 19.97 2.11
N GLY A 37 -4.94 19.58 2.26
CA GLY A 37 -4.45 18.93 3.47
C GLY A 37 -2.94 19.00 3.61
N VAL A 38 -2.45 18.42 4.70
CA VAL A 38 -1.01 18.23 4.92
C VAL A 38 -0.52 17.17 3.94
N ILE A 39 0.50 17.52 3.16
CA ILE A 39 1.10 16.65 2.16
C ILE A 39 2.39 16.05 2.73
N TYR A 40 2.52 14.73 2.62
CA TYR A 40 3.74 13.99 2.87
C TYR A 40 4.10 13.25 1.60
N GLU A 41 5.32 13.40 1.10
CA GLU A 41 5.71 12.77 -0.16
C GLU A 41 7.20 12.43 -0.19
N ASN A 42 7.52 11.41 -0.97
CA ASN A 42 8.86 11.13 -1.48
C ASN A 42 8.74 10.73 -2.96
N GLU A 43 9.82 10.25 -3.55
CA GLU A 43 9.84 9.79 -4.94
C GLU A 43 8.94 8.57 -5.20
N THR A 44 8.65 7.76 -4.20
CA THR A 44 7.83 6.54 -4.32
C THR A 44 6.34 6.82 -4.19
N ALA A 45 5.93 7.64 -3.23
CA ALA A 45 4.52 7.84 -2.89
C ALA A 45 4.22 9.22 -2.32
N ARG A 46 2.95 9.61 -2.44
CA ARG A 46 2.38 10.84 -1.90
C ARG A 46 1.17 10.51 -1.05
N ALA A 47 1.10 11.09 0.13
CA ALA A 47 -0.03 11.03 1.04
C ALA A 47 -0.55 12.44 1.37
N VAL A 48 -1.87 12.55 1.53
CA VAL A 48 -2.55 13.80 1.88
C VAL A 48 -3.55 13.52 2.99
N PHE A 49 -3.53 14.34 4.03
CA PHE A 49 -4.46 14.27 5.16
C PHE A 49 -5.10 15.63 5.44
N SER A 50 -6.42 15.64 5.61
CA SER A 50 -7.23 16.79 5.98
C SER A 50 -8.17 16.43 7.13
N GLU A 51 -8.98 17.39 7.58
CA GLU A 51 -10.05 17.11 8.55
C GLU A 51 -11.14 16.18 7.98
N ALA A 52 -11.30 16.15 6.65
CA ALA A 52 -12.31 15.35 5.96
C ALA A 52 -11.87 13.89 5.75
N GLY A 53 -10.57 13.60 5.78
CA GLY A 53 -10.05 12.24 5.59
C GLY A 53 -8.60 12.24 5.12
N GLY A 54 -8.23 11.19 4.39
CA GLY A 54 -6.88 11.08 3.86
C GLY A 54 -6.73 9.98 2.82
N TYR A 55 -5.66 10.09 2.04
CA TYR A 55 -5.31 9.11 1.03
C TYR A 55 -3.80 9.02 0.85
N PHE A 56 -3.36 7.94 0.19
CA PHE A 56 -2.07 7.92 -0.49
C PHE A 56 -2.22 7.41 -1.92
N GLU A 57 -1.23 7.73 -2.74
CA GLU A 57 -1.01 7.18 -4.07
C GLU A 57 0.47 6.90 -4.30
N LEU A 58 0.78 5.87 -5.09
CA LEU A 58 2.13 5.71 -5.61
C LEU A 58 2.37 6.70 -6.74
N CYS A 59 3.55 7.33 -6.74
CA CYS A 59 3.92 8.33 -7.74
C CYS A 59 3.98 7.71 -9.14
N ASP A 60 4.59 6.53 -9.25
CA ASP A 60 4.74 5.86 -10.54
C ASP A 60 3.46 5.15 -10.97
N LEU A 61 2.67 4.60 -10.04
CA LEU A 61 1.43 3.86 -10.32
C LEU A 61 0.24 4.49 -9.56
N PRO A 62 -0.30 5.64 -9.99
CA PRO A 62 -1.36 6.35 -9.27
C PRO A 62 -2.66 5.55 -9.13
N GLU A 63 -2.81 4.49 -9.91
CA GLU A 63 -3.92 3.54 -9.77
C GLU A 63 -3.82 2.73 -8.47
N GLU A 64 -2.60 2.48 -7.97
CA GLU A 64 -2.36 1.91 -6.65
C GLU A 64 -2.61 3.01 -5.60
N PHE A 65 -3.87 3.06 -5.20
CA PHE A 65 -4.45 4.11 -4.38
C PHE A 65 -5.18 3.49 -3.18
N SER A 66 -5.11 4.18 -2.05
CA SER A 66 -6.08 3.96 -0.99
C SER A 66 -6.45 5.27 -0.33
N GLY A 67 -7.74 5.43 -0.06
CA GLY A 67 -8.25 6.61 0.61
C GLY A 67 -9.50 6.29 1.42
N ALA A 68 -9.73 7.11 2.44
CA ALA A 68 -10.91 7.04 3.27
C ALA A 68 -11.32 8.46 3.71
N LEU A 69 -12.62 8.61 3.97
CA LEU A 69 -13.21 9.81 4.56
C LEU A 69 -13.59 9.57 6.01
N GLY A 70 -13.68 10.65 6.79
CA GLY A 70 -14.16 10.66 8.16
C GLY A 70 -13.07 10.73 9.22
N ALA A 71 -13.51 11.04 10.45
CA ALA A 71 -12.64 11.29 11.60
C ALA A 71 -11.85 10.07 12.10
N GLU A 72 -12.17 8.87 11.61
CA GLU A 72 -11.47 7.63 11.92
C GLU A 72 -10.13 7.51 11.15
N VAL A 73 -9.93 8.33 10.11
CA VAL A 73 -8.64 8.44 9.43
C VAL A 73 -7.63 9.10 10.36
N THR A 74 -6.51 8.42 10.61
CA THR A 74 -5.46 8.96 11.48
C THR A 74 -4.10 8.91 10.81
N HIS A 75 -3.23 9.81 11.24
CA HIS A 75 -1.82 9.78 10.87
C HIS A 75 -0.95 10.27 12.02
N SER A 76 0.29 9.82 12.05
CA SER A 76 1.29 10.27 13.01
C SER A 76 2.70 10.18 12.44
N LEU A 77 3.61 10.98 12.96
CA LEU A 77 5.04 10.84 12.67
C LEU A 77 5.68 9.96 13.74
N ILE A 78 6.31 8.87 13.31
CA ILE A 78 7.03 7.93 14.17
C ILE A 78 8.52 7.94 13.85
N ASP A 79 9.38 7.74 14.84
CA ASP A 79 10.82 7.70 14.62
C ASP A 79 11.30 6.40 13.94
N THR A 80 12.56 6.40 13.50
CA THR A 80 13.23 5.22 12.93
C THR A 80 13.14 3.98 13.81
N ALA A 81 13.26 4.12 15.14
CA ALA A 81 13.24 2.99 16.05
C ALA A 81 11.82 2.38 16.16
N ALA A 82 10.79 3.22 16.21
CA ALA A 82 9.38 2.83 16.17
C ALA A 82 9.04 2.16 14.84
N THR A 83 9.56 2.68 13.72
CA THR A 83 9.40 2.09 12.39
C THR A 83 9.99 0.68 12.35
N ARG A 84 11.22 0.48 12.85
CA ARG A 84 11.84 -0.85 12.94
C ARG A 84 11.04 -1.82 13.82
N ARG A 85 10.54 -1.35 14.97
CA ARG A 85 9.65 -2.17 15.83
C ARG A 85 8.37 -2.56 15.10
N HIS A 86 7.79 -1.65 14.33
CA HIS A 86 6.59 -1.91 13.55
C HIS A 86 6.85 -2.99 12.48
N LEU A 87 7.93 -2.86 11.72
CA LEU A 87 8.35 -3.84 10.70
C LEU A 87 8.66 -5.22 11.31
N ALA A 88 9.38 -5.27 12.43
CA ALA A 88 9.67 -6.52 13.13
C ALA A 88 8.40 -7.23 13.64
N ALA A 89 7.39 -6.47 14.07
CA ALA A 89 6.11 -7.04 14.45
C ALA A 89 5.32 -7.57 13.23
N LEU A 90 5.39 -6.90 12.07
CA LEU A 90 4.81 -7.43 10.82
C LEU A 90 5.47 -8.74 10.38
N GLU A 91 6.78 -8.88 10.55
CA GLU A 91 7.49 -10.14 10.30
C GLU A 91 6.98 -11.27 11.19
N GLN A 92 6.72 -11.01 12.48
CA GLN A 92 6.11 -11.99 13.38
C GLN A 92 4.70 -12.40 12.92
N VAL A 93 3.91 -11.45 12.41
CA VAL A 93 2.59 -11.73 11.83
C VAL A 93 2.71 -12.62 10.60
N ILE A 94 3.67 -12.34 9.71
CA ILE A 94 3.95 -13.19 8.53
C ILE A 94 4.33 -14.61 8.96
N ALA A 95 5.23 -14.75 9.93
CA ALA A 95 5.63 -16.06 10.45
C ALA A 95 4.44 -16.84 11.06
N ALA A 96 3.55 -16.13 11.78
CA ALA A 96 2.33 -16.72 12.33
C ALA A 96 1.35 -17.17 11.24
N LEU A 97 1.20 -16.38 10.17
CA LEU A 97 0.37 -16.75 9.01
C LEU A 97 0.94 -17.94 8.23
N LEU A 98 2.26 -17.98 8.01
CA LEU A 98 2.94 -19.07 7.32
C LEU A 98 2.89 -20.39 8.11
N SER A 99 2.95 -20.31 9.45
CA SER A 99 2.82 -21.47 10.33
C SER A 99 1.36 -21.93 10.54
N GLY A 100 0.38 -21.17 10.05
CA GLY A 100 -1.05 -21.44 10.27
C GLY A 100 -1.53 -21.20 11.71
N THR A 101 -0.70 -20.58 12.55
CA THR A 101 -1.08 -20.22 13.94
C THR A 101 -1.96 -18.97 13.98
N LEU A 102 -2.00 -18.22 12.88
CA LEU A 102 -2.86 -17.07 12.66
C LEU A 102 -3.57 -17.21 11.32
N SER A 103 -4.80 -16.69 11.22
CA SER A 103 -5.55 -16.68 9.96
C SER A 103 -6.41 -15.43 9.85
N PHE A 104 -6.37 -14.80 8.68
CA PHE A 104 -7.23 -13.67 8.33
C PHE A 104 -7.94 -13.94 7.01
N PRO A 105 -9.14 -13.37 6.81
CA PRO A 105 -9.75 -13.26 5.49
C PRO A 105 -8.77 -12.73 4.43
N LEU A 106 -8.03 -11.67 4.76
CA LEU A 106 -6.98 -11.11 3.92
C LEU A 106 -5.92 -10.41 4.78
N PHE A 107 -4.66 -10.71 4.50
CA PHE A 107 -3.51 -9.90 4.88
C PHE A 107 -2.64 -9.71 3.64
N SER A 108 -2.32 -8.46 3.31
CA SER A 108 -1.37 -8.14 2.25
C SER A 108 -0.40 -7.10 2.76
N LEU A 109 0.87 -7.29 2.42
CA LEU A 109 1.96 -6.38 2.72
C LEU A 109 2.79 -6.22 1.46
N TYR A 110 3.10 -4.98 1.12
CA TYR A 110 4.24 -4.74 0.25
C TYR A 110 5.13 -3.63 0.78
N LEU A 111 6.43 -3.81 0.56
CA LEU A 111 7.49 -2.88 0.90
C LEU A 111 8.20 -2.48 -0.39
N ILE A 112 8.41 -1.19 -0.58
CA ILE A 112 9.19 -0.63 -1.68
C ILE A 112 10.42 0.02 -1.07
N TYR A 113 11.60 -0.44 -1.47
CA TYR A 113 12.89 0.09 -1.04
C TYR A 113 13.41 1.14 -2.03
N GLU A 114 14.59 1.70 -1.74
CA GLU A 114 15.24 2.69 -2.60
C GLU A 114 15.40 2.16 -4.04
N GLY A 115 15.00 2.98 -5.02
CA GLY A 115 15.02 2.60 -6.43
C GLY A 115 14.05 1.47 -6.81
N GLY A 116 13.13 1.09 -5.93
CA GLY A 116 12.11 0.07 -6.19
C GLY A 116 10.86 0.61 -6.87
N ASP A 117 10.18 -0.26 -7.61
CA ASP A 117 8.92 0.03 -8.32
C ASP A 117 8.06 -1.25 -8.39
N LEU A 118 6.76 -1.13 -8.09
CA LEU A 118 5.80 -2.23 -8.24
C LEU A 118 5.68 -2.74 -9.69
N ARG A 119 6.03 -1.93 -10.69
CA ARG A 119 5.95 -2.28 -12.12
C ARG A 119 7.10 -3.16 -12.56
N THR A 120 8.34 -2.74 -12.28
CA THR A 120 9.56 -3.48 -12.63
C THR A 120 9.77 -4.67 -11.70
N ARG A 121 9.15 -4.61 -10.53
CA ARG A 121 9.29 -5.57 -9.46
C ARG A 121 10.67 -5.61 -8.81
N GLU A 122 11.43 -4.52 -8.97
CA GLU A 122 12.77 -4.36 -8.39
C GLU A 122 12.67 -3.77 -6.98
N ASN A 123 13.63 -4.15 -6.12
CA ASN A 123 13.78 -3.63 -4.75
C ASN A 123 12.46 -3.55 -3.98
N LEU A 124 11.72 -4.66 -3.97
CA LEU A 124 10.46 -4.76 -3.25
C LEU A 124 10.29 -6.12 -2.59
N PHE A 125 9.39 -6.14 -1.61
CA PHE A 125 8.88 -7.35 -0.98
C PHE A 125 7.36 -7.31 -1.03
N VAL A 126 6.73 -8.43 -1.40
CA VAL A 126 5.27 -8.60 -1.39
C VAL A 126 4.95 -9.89 -0.66
N PHE A 127 4.01 -9.81 0.26
CA PHE A 127 3.39 -10.95 0.92
C PHE A 127 1.87 -10.82 0.87
N GLU A 128 1.17 -11.91 0.53
CA GLU A 128 -0.28 -11.96 0.59
C GLU A 128 -0.73 -13.30 1.18
N ALA A 129 -1.61 -13.26 2.17
CA ALA A 129 -2.28 -14.41 2.74
C ALA A 129 -3.79 -14.20 2.67
N ARG A 130 -4.51 -15.19 2.13
CA ARG A 130 -5.97 -15.21 2.06
C ARG A 130 -6.49 -16.50 2.67
N ALA A 131 -7.59 -16.41 3.41
CA ALA A 131 -8.23 -17.60 3.95
C ALA A 131 -8.61 -18.57 2.81
N GLY A 132 -8.17 -19.83 2.92
CA GLY A 132 -8.44 -20.87 1.92
C GLY A 132 -7.54 -20.85 0.68
N ALA A 133 -6.52 -20.01 0.62
CA ALA A 133 -5.52 -20.01 -0.44
C ALA A 133 -4.09 -20.13 0.13
N PRO A 134 -3.15 -20.74 -0.60
CA PRO A 134 -1.75 -20.71 -0.20
C PRO A 134 -1.23 -19.27 -0.18
N PRO A 135 -0.38 -18.89 0.80
CA PRO A 135 0.25 -17.58 0.81
C PRO A 135 1.11 -17.35 -0.43
N MET A 136 1.10 -16.11 -0.93
CA MET A 136 1.98 -15.63 -1.98
C MET A 136 3.12 -14.83 -1.36
N LEU A 137 4.35 -15.10 -1.80
CA LEU A 137 5.54 -14.34 -1.43
C LEU A 137 6.35 -14.02 -2.69
N PHE A 138 6.77 -12.77 -2.81
CA PHE A 138 7.56 -12.29 -3.93
C PHE A 138 8.58 -11.25 -3.45
N GLY A 139 9.78 -11.25 -4.04
CA GLY A 139 10.85 -10.32 -3.67
C GLY A 139 11.53 -10.67 -2.34
N SER A 140 12.23 -9.69 -1.77
CA SER A 140 13.11 -9.91 -0.59
C SER A 140 12.90 -8.85 0.47
N TRP A 141 12.72 -9.29 1.72
CA TRP A 141 12.66 -8.40 2.87
C TRP A 141 14.07 -8.08 3.37
N SER A 142 14.45 -6.81 3.38
CA SER A 142 15.67 -6.32 4.01
C SER A 142 15.42 -5.94 5.47
N GLN A 143 16.25 -6.46 6.38
CA GLN A 143 16.27 -6.09 7.80
C GLN A 143 17.16 -4.86 8.08
N GLU A 144 18.12 -4.62 7.19
CA GLU A 144 19.10 -3.55 7.33
C GLU A 144 18.52 -2.23 6.82
N GLU A 145 17.81 -2.30 5.69
CA GLU A 145 17.22 -1.16 5.00
C GLU A 145 15.78 -0.90 5.43
N LEU A 146 15.41 0.36 5.57
CA LEU A 146 14.02 0.77 5.78
C LEU A 146 13.35 1.03 4.43
N PRO A 147 12.08 0.61 4.26
CA PRO A 147 11.36 0.86 3.03
C PRO A 147 11.08 2.36 2.85
N ARG A 148 11.11 2.83 1.59
CA ARG A 148 10.63 4.15 1.21
C ARG A 148 9.12 4.25 1.32
N PHE A 149 8.43 3.13 1.08
CA PHE A 149 7.01 2.99 1.27
C PHE A 149 6.64 1.57 1.71
N ALA A 150 5.70 1.44 2.64
CA ALA A 150 5.08 0.17 2.98
C ALA A 150 3.57 0.31 3.00
N LYS A 151 2.82 -0.59 2.35
CA LYS A 151 1.37 -0.70 2.50
C LYS A 151 1.03 -2.02 3.16
N ILE A 152 0.16 -1.94 4.16
CA ILE A 152 -0.42 -3.09 4.83
C ILE A 152 -1.93 -3.03 4.64
N ARG A 153 -2.51 -4.09 4.08
CA ARG A 153 -3.96 -4.26 3.97
C ARG A 153 -4.38 -5.41 4.85
N LEU A 154 -5.28 -5.15 5.77
CA LEU A 154 -5.82 -6.13 6.68
C LEU A 154 -7.34 -6.16 6.57
N LEU A 155 -7.89 -7.35 6.32
CA LEU A 155 -9.28 -7.64 6.56
C LEU A 155 -9.38 -8.59 7.74
N ALA A 156 -9.80 -8.07 8.88
CA ALA A 156 -9.96 -8.84 10.11
C ALA A 156 -11.37 -8.68 10.69
N PRO A 157 -11.88 -9.68 11.43
CA PRO A 157 -13.06 -9.51 12.25
C PRO A 157 -12.83 -8.39 13.29
N PRO A 158 -13.86 -7.61 13.64
CA PRO A 158 -13.76 -6.66 14.74
C PRO A 158 -13.39 -7.42 16.02
N ALA A 159 -12.33 -6.97 16.71
CA ALA A 159 -11.68 -7.54 17.91
C ALA A 159 -10.37 -8.35 17.71
N ALA A 160 -9.85 -8.52 16.49
CA ALA A 160 -8.51 -9.10 16.33
C ALA A 160 -7.41 -8.07 16.68
N SER A 161 -6.88 -8.13 17.90
CA SER A 161 -5.63 -7.44 18.25
C SER A 161 -4.44 -8.28 17.74
N LEU A 162 -3.58 -7.65 16.94
CA LEU A 162 -2.47 -8.30 16.24
C LEU A 162 -1.17 -8.08 17.02
N ALA A 163 -0.76 -9.02 17.86
CA ALA A 163 0.58 -9.04 18.47
C ALA A 163 1.09 -7.69 19.05
N GLY A 164 0.19 -6.87 19.62
CA GLY A 164 0.54 -5.55 20.17
C GLY A 164 0.70 -4.42 19.12
N LEU A 165 0.44 -4.69 17.84
CA LEU A 165 0.29 -3.68 16.80
C LEU A 165 -1.14 -3.11 16.80
N PRO A 166 -1.30 -1.78 16.84
CA PRO A 166 -2.56 -1.15 16.51
C PRO A 166 -2.78 -1.23 15.00
N MET A 167 -3.18 -2.40 14.51
CA MET A 167 -3.59 -2.57 13.11
C MET A 167 -5.07 -2.26 12.98
N VAL A 168 -5.39 -1.42 12.00
CA VAL A 168 -6.77 -1.08 11.67
C VAL A 168 -7.28 -2.09 10.63
N ASN A 169 -8.51 -2.57 10.79
CA ASN A 169 -9.21 -3.28 9.72
C ASN A 169 -9.39 -2.29 8.56
N GLY A 170 -8.64 -2.45 7.46
CA GLY A 170 -8.46 -1.43 6.44
C GLY A 170 -7.05 -1.41 5.87
N VAL A 171 -6.53 -0.22 5.63
CA VAL A 171 -5.18 0.01 5.11
C VAL A 171 -4.36 0.79 6.13
N GLN A 172 -3.16 0.35 6.38
CA GLN A 172 -2.12 1.09 7.08
C GLN A 172 -0.94 1.27 6.14
N PHE A 173 -0.21 2.36 6.26
CA PHE A 173 1.00 2.55 5.47
C PHE A 173 2.08 3.29 6.22
N LEU A 174 3.33 3.04 5.83
CA LEU A 174 4.50 3.80 6.24
C LEU A 174 5.04 4.54 5.01
N LEU A 175 5.38 5.81 5.19
CA LEU A 175 6.02 6.62 4.17
C LEU A 175 7.29 7.25 4.76
N ALA A 176 8.43 6.95 4.13
CA ALA A 176 9.70 7.54 4.51
C ALA A 176 9.73 9.04 4.19
N PRO A 177 10.44 9.85 4.99
CA PRO A 177 10.60 11.25 4.66
C PRO A 177 11.37 11.42 3.35
N ARG A 178 11.08 12.51 2.64
CA ARG A 178 11.79 12.87 1.40
C ARG A 178 13.30 12.95 1.62
N HIS A 179 13.70 13.56 2.74
CA HIS A 179 15.10 13.67 3.16
C HIS A 179 15.37 12.74 4.34
N THR A 180 16.43 11.95 4.24
CA THR A 180 16.83 10.95 5.26
C THR A 180 17.14 11.57 6.63
N ASP A 181 17.47 12.87 6.66
CA ASP A 181 17.86 13.59 7.86
C ASP A 181 16.68 13.91 8.78
N ASP A 182 15.45 13.84 8.27
CA ASP A 182 14.24 14.11 9.07
C ASP A 182 13.92 12.98 10.06
N GLY A 183 14.46 11.77 9.83
CA GLY A 183 14.43 10.62 10.75
C GLY A 183 13.04 10.15 11.20
N ARG A 184 11.96 10.68 10.61
CA ARG A 184 10.57 10.41 10.98
C ARG A 184 9.78 9.92 9.79
N PHE A 185 9.12 8.79 9.99
CA PHE A 185 8.23 8.18 9.03
C PHE A 185 6.81 8.61 9.32
N LEU A 186 6.04 8.84 8.27
CA LEU A 186 4.60 8.96 8.39
C LEU A 186 4.01 7.56 8.55
N LEU A 187 3.22 7.36 9.59
CA LEU A 187 2.33 6.21 9.77
C LEU A 187 0.89 6.69 9.52
N GLY A 188 0.30 6.25 8.41
CA GLY A 188 -1.09 6.53 8.05
C GLY A 188 -2.00 5.33 8.30
N GLN A 189 -3.23 5.58 8.76
CA GLN A 189 -4.26 4.56 8.97
C GLN A 189 -5.58 4.99 8.32
N LEU A 190 -6.03 4.16 7.38
CA LEU A 190 -7.25 4.33 6.59
C LEU A 190 -8.20 3.17 6.93
N PRO A 191 -9.12 3.34 7.89
CA PRO A 191 -10.06 2.29 8.26
C PRO A 191 -10.95 1.91 7.09
N ARG A 192 -11.35 0.64 7.07
CA ARG A 192 -12.35 0.14 6.14
C ARG A 192 -13.72 0.69 6.52
N THR A 193 -14.11 1.78 5.89
CA THR A 193 -15.47 2.33 5.93
C THR A 193 -16.24 1.92 4.68
N SER A 194 -17.56 2.18 4.62
CA SER A 194 -18.35 2.01 3.39
C SER A 194 -17.82 2.84 2.23
N ASP A 195 -17.11 3.93 2.55
CA ASP A 195 -16.64 4.95 1.62
C ASP A 195 -15.12 4.80 1.34
N ALA A 196 -14.50 3.72 1.83
CA ALA A 196 -13.11 3.42 1.58
C ALA A 196 -12.93 2.85 0.17
N ALA A 197 -12.09 3.50 -0.63
CA ALA A 197 -11.61 2.96 -1.90
C ALA A 197 -10.22 2.36 -1.67
N ASP A 198 -10.09 1.05 -1.84
CA ASP A 198 -8.79 0.38 -1.93
C ASP A 198 -8.70 -0.32 -3.29
N LEU A 199 -7.90 0.28 -4.16
CA LEU A 199 -7.76 -0.08 -5.55
C LEU A 199 -6.34 -0.60 -5.81
N GLY A 200 -5.82 -1.38 -4.86
CA GLY A 200 -4.54 -2.05 -5.05
C GLY A 200 -4.66 -3.32 -5.89
N LEU A 201 -3.53 -3.76 -6.46
CA LEU A 201 -3.39 -4.96 -7.31
C LEU A 201 -4.20 -6.16 -6.78
N HIS A 202 -5.42 -6.33 -7.29
CA HIS A 202 -5.97 -7.66 -7.48
C HIS A 202 -5.08 -8.28 -8.56
N ALA A 203 -4.21 -9.20 -8.16
CA ALA A 203 -3.42 -9.98 -9.10
C ALA A 203 -4.33 -10.42 -10.25
N ALA A 204 -4.10 -9.85 -11.43
CA ALA A 204 -4.76 -10.32 -12.63
C ALA A 204 -4.47 -11.83 -12.70
N PRO A 205 -5.50 -12.69 -12.74
CA PRO A 205 -5.29 -14.12 -12.87
C PRO A 205 -4.72 -14.36 -14.27
N GLY A 206 -3.39 -14.39 -14.39
CA GLY A 206 -2.74 -14.51 -15.70
C GLY A 206 -1.24 -14.23 -15.79
N MET A 207 -0.54 -13.84 -14.73
CA MET A 207 0.92 -13.57 -14.80
C MET A 207 1.74 -14.55 -13.97
N ALA A 208 1.48 -15.85 -14.17
CA ALA A 208 2.47 -16.89 -14.00
C ALA A 208 2.89 -17.32 -15.42
N ASN A 209 4.10 -16.95 -15.81
CA ASN A 209 4.90 -17.64 -16.82
C ASN A 209 6.37 -17.49 -16.41
#